data_AF-A0A923BH61-F1
#
_entry.id   AF-A0A923BH61-F1
#
_cell.length_a   1.000
_cell.length_b   1.000
_cell.length_c   1.000
_cell.angle_alpha   90.00
_cell.angle_beta   90.00
_cell.angle_gamma   90.00
#
_symmetry.space_group_name_H-M   'P 1'
#
loop_
_entity.id
_entity.type
_entity.pdbx_description
1 polymer ?
#
loop_
_entity_poly.entity_id
_entity_poly.type
_entity_poly.pdbx_seq_one_letter_code
_entity_poly.pdbx_strand_id
1 'polypeptide(L)'
;MIAFGINIVDYGYPSHSTPLTFSTDTGDTGVAATAPAGSDNEQFFGVVSAPFNSVTFTRTELADGVVFDEMYYDLFAVPEPGATFLAGVATVGLVALRRRK
;
A
#
# COMPACT_ATOMS: atom_id res chain seq x y z
N MET A 1 -21.86 -0.07 8.08
CA MET A 1 -20.40 -0.05 8.26
C MET A 1 -19.82 -0.75 7.06
N ILE A 2 -18.82 -0.15 6.45
CA ILE A 2 -18.04 -0.74 5.36
C ILE A 2 -16.68 -1.04 5.94
N ALA A 3 -16.11 -2.20 5.59
CA ALA A 3 -14.72 -2.48 5.89
C ALA A 3 -13.86 -2.21 4.66
N PHE A 4 -12.75 -1.51 4.87
CA PHE A 4 -11.67 -1.41 3.90
C PHE A 4 -10.44 -2.09 4.51
N GLY A 5 -9.68 -2.80 3.70
CA GLY A 5 -8.39 -3.35 4.11
C GLY A 5 -7.38 -3.38 2.99
N ILE A 6 -6.10 -3.49 3.35
CA ILE A 6 -5.00 -3.62 2.41
C ILE A 6 -3.80 -4.32 3.05
N ASN A 7 -3.15 -5.18 2.28
CA ASN A 7 -1.86 -5.74 2.65
C ASN A 7 -0.74 -4.71 2.43
N ILE A 8 0.12 -4.56 3.43
CA ILE A 8 1.23 -3.62 3.44
C ILE A 8 2.51 -4.43 3.67
N VAL A 9 3.42 -4.36 2.72
CA VAL A 9 4.78 -4.89 2.88
C VAL A 9 5.70 -3.71 3.21
N ASP A 10 6.30 -3.75 4.39
CA ASP A 10 7.28 -2.77 4.81
C ASP A 10 8.69 -3.36 4.73
N TYR A 11 9.49 -2.84 3.80
CA TYR A 11 10.89 -3.23 3.60
C TYR A 11 11.84 -2.48 4.54
N GLY A 12 11.31 -1.72 5.50
CA GLY A 12 12.06 -0.75 6.28
C GLY A 12 13.22 -1.30 7.11
N TYR A 13 14.09 -0.39 7.52
CA TYR A 13 15.24 -0.70 8.38
C TYR A 13 14.92 -0.40 9.85
N PRO A 14 15.19 -1.33 10.79
CA PRO A 14 14.84 -1.16 12.21
C PRO A 14 15.40 0.10 12.89
N SER A 15 16.48 0.69 12.34
CA SER A 15 17.15 1.85 12.94
C SER A 15 16.58 3.21 12.52
N HIS A 16 15.79 3.29 11.44
CA HIS A 16 15.32 4.56 10.85
C HIS A 16 13.86 4.54 10.37
N SER A 17 13.11 3.46 10.64
CA SER A 17 11.74 3.37 10.16
C SER A 17 10.77 4.12 11.07
N THR A 18 9.90 4.95 10.49
CA THR A 18 8.78 5.58 11.18
C THR A 18 7.46 4.90 10.80
N PRO A 19 6.46 4.87 11.71
CA PRO A 19 5.17 4.25 11.40
C PRO A 19 4.53 4.85 10.15
N LEU A 20 3.86 4.01 9.37
CA LEU A 20 2.94 4.46 8.34
C LEU A 20 1.64 4.87 9.02
N THR A 21 1.25 6.13 8.91
CA THR A 21 -0.04 6.62 9.42
C THR A 21 -1.05 6.72 8.29
N PHE A 22 -2.33 6.75 8.64
CA PHE A 22 -3.41 6.99 7.68
C PHE A 22 -4.33 8.13 8.11
N SER A 23 -5.00 8.72 7.13
CA SER A 23 -6.17 9.56 7.32
C SER A 23 -7.25 9.28 6.25
N THR A 24 -8.52 9.33 6.62
CA THR A 24 -9.65 9.28 5.66
C THR A 24 -10.22 10.67 5.39
N ASP A 25 -10.97 10.84 4.29
CA ASP A 25 -11.71 12.08 4.01
C ASP A 25 -12.90 12.33 4.96
N THR A 26 -13.23 11.34 5.79
CA THR A 26 -14.21 11.46 6.89
C THR A 26 -13.58 11.81 8.23
N GLY A 27 -12.25 11.91 8.30
CA GLY A 27 -11.51 12.36 9.49
C GLY A 27 -10.99 11.25 10.40
N ASP A 28 -11.14 9.98 10.04
CA ASP A 28 -10.49 8.88 10.78
C ASP A 28 -8.99 8.97 10.59
N THR A 29 -8.23 8.74 11.65
CA THR A 29 -6.76 8.76 11.62
C THR A 29 -6.18 7.69 12.53
N GLY A 30 -4.95 7.25 12.24
CA GLY A 30 -4.26 6.28 13.07
C GLY A 30 -2.98 5.75 12.45
N VAL A 31 -2.52 4.61 12.97
CA VAL A 31 -1.35 3.89 12.46
C VAL A 31 -1.84 2.76 11.55
N ALA A 32 -1.38 2.75 10.31
CA ALA A 32 -1.67 1.71 9.34
C ALA A 32 -0.69 0.55 9.41
N ALA A 33 0.59 0.85 9.61
CA ALA A 33 1.64 -0.14 9.82
C ALA A 33 2.66 0.41 10.82
N THR A 34 3.09 -0.43 11.76
CA THR A 34 4.18 -0.07 12.65
C THR A 34 5.51 -0.23 11.92
N ALA A 35 6.50 0.58 12.31
CA ALA A 35 7.88 0.42 11.87
C ALA A 35 8.32 -1.04 12.10
N PRO A 36 8.89 -1.71 11.10
CA PRO A 36 9.13 -3.13 11.17
C PRO A 36 10.34 -3.44 12.06
N ALA A 37 10.27 -4.54 12.80
CA ALA A 37 11.39 -5.04 13.59
C ALA A 37 12.45 -5.78 12.74
N GLY A 38 12.20 -5.95 11.43
CA GLY A 38 13.07 -6.63 10.46
C GLY A 38 12.60 -6.40 9.02
N SER A 39 13.35 -6.89 8.03
CA SER A 39 12.99 -6.79 6.61
C SER A 39 11.75 -7.62 6.26
N ASP A 40 11.01 -7.19 5.22
CA ASP A 40 9.86 -7.88 4.64
C ASP A 40 8.73 -8.15 5.64
N ASN A 41 8.43 -7.16 6.48
CA ASN A 41 7.36 -7.29 7.46
C ASN A 41 6.01 -7.03 6.80
N GLU A 42 5.25 -8.10 6.57
CA GLU A 42 3.88 -8.03 6.07
C GLU A 42 2.90 -7.70 7.20
N GLN A 43 2.12 -6.64 7.01
CA GLN A 43 1.11 -6.18 7.96
C GLN A 43 -0.21 -5.95 7.22
N PHE A 44 -1.31 -6.25 7.89
CA PHE A 44 -2.65 -5.93 7.39
C PHE A 44 -3.16 -4.65 8.04
N PHE A 45 -3.51 -3.67 7.21
CA PHE A 45 -4.27 -2.50 7.64
C PHE A 45 -5.75 -2.73 7.32
N GLY A 46 -6.63 -2.41 8.27
CA GLY A 46 -8.07 -2.38 8.04
C GLY A 46 -8.76 -1.29 8.83
N VAL A 47 -9.80 -0.70 8.24
CA VAL A 47 -10.66 0.29 8.90
C VAL A 47 -12.13 -0.13 8.74
N VAL A 48 -12.87 -0.11 9.84
CA VAL A 48 -14.32 -0.33 9.86
C VAL A 48 -14.96 0.98 10.31
N SER A 49 -15.48 1.75 9.37
CA SER A 49 -15.96 3.11 9.63
C SER A 49 -17.25 3.44 8.85
N ALA A 50 -17.68 4.69 8.98
CA ALA A 50 -18.59 5.31 8.03
C ALA A 50 -18.01 5.26 6.60
N PRO A 51 -18.85 5.29 5.55
CA PRO A 51 -18.37 5.33 4.17
C PRO A 51 -17.44 6.52 3.95
N PHE A 52 -16.26 6.27 3.39
CA PHE A 52 -15.25 7.26 3.03
C PHE A 52 -14.84 7.05 1.56
N ASN A 53 -14.31 8.09 0.90
CA ASN A 53 -13.92 8.01 -0.52
C ASN A 53 -12.41 7.91 -0.71
N SER A 54 -11.63 8.36 0.27
CA SER A 54 -10.18 8.29 0.19
C SER A 54 -9.55 7.93 1.53
N VAL A 55 -8.44 7.20 1.44
CA VAL A 55 -7.49 6.98 2.52
C VAL A 55 -6.13 7.46 2.04
N THR A 56 -5.48 8.29 2.83
CA THR A 56 -4.15 8.83 2.57
C THR A 56 -3.18 8.19 3.55
N PHE A 57 -2.11 7.59 3.03
CA PHE A 57 -1.02 7.05 3.84
C PHE A 57 0.14 8.03 3.91
N THR A 58 0.70 8.24 5.10
CA THR A 58 1.80 9.19 5.32
C THR A 58 2.92 8.54 6.12
N ARG A 59 4.16 8.79 5.70
CA ARG A 59 5.38 8.46 6.46
C ARG A 59 6.31 9.66 6.45
N THR A 60 6.90 9.97 7.62
CA THR A 60 7.74 11.16 7.79
C THR A 60 9.17 10.98 7.29
N GLU A 61 9.67 9.75 7.19
CA GLU A 61 11.00 9.43 6.68
C GLU A 61 10.90 8.51 5.46
N LEU A 62 11.51 8.92 4.34
CA LEU A 62 11.43 8.26 3.04
C LEU A 62 12.55 7.24 2.80
N ALA A 63 13.31 6.87 3.84
CA ALA A 63 14.44 5.95 3.68
C ALA A 63 14.02 4.49 3.39
N ASP A 64 12.73 4.18 3.53
CA ASP A 64 12.18 2.84 3.46
C ASP A 64 11.16 2.66 2.33
N GLY A 65 11.16 1.46 1.72
CA GLY A 65 10.17 1.06 0.74
C GLY A 65 8.90 0.54 1.41
N VAL A 66 7.74 1.09 1.04
CA VAL A 66 6.42 0.53 1.38
C VAL A 66 5.77 0.07 0.09
N VAL A 67 5.27 -1.15 0.09
CA VAL A 67 4.48 -1.69 -1.01
C VAL A 67 3.07 -1.97 -0.51
N PHE A 68 2.10 -1.51 -1.27
CA PHE A 68 0.70 -1.85 -1.09
C PHE A 68 0.37 -2.99 -2.04
N ASP A 69 -0.26 -4.02 -1.51
CA ASP A 69 -0.69 -5.19 -2.26
C ASP A 69 -2.23 -5.34 -2.13
N GLU A 70 -2.73 -6.57 -2.30
CA GLU A 70 -4.12 -6.98 -2.21
C GLU A 70 -5.00 -6.10 -1.31
N MET A 71 -5.98 -5.46 -1.95
CA MET A 71 -6.95 -4.57 -1.33
C MET A 71 -8.26 -5.33 -1.07
N TYR A 72 -8.93 -4.99 0.03
CA TYR A 72 -10.17 -5.63 0.47
C TYR A 72 -11.27 -4.60 0.63
N TYR A 73 -12.47 -4.97 0.20
CA TYR A 73 -13.70 -4.26 0.48
C TYR A 73 -14.70 -5.24 1.11
N ASP A 74 -15.16 -4.91 2.31
CA ASP A 74 -15.85 -5.82 3.22
C ASP A 74 -15.06 -7.11 3.46
N LEU A 75 -15.51 -8.23 2.88
CA LEU A 75 -14.91 -9.56 3.03
C LEU A 75 -14.27 -10.07 1.73
N PHE A 76 -14.18 -9.22 0.70
CA PHE A 76 -13.77 -9.63 -0.63
C PHE A 76 -12.51 -8.89 -1.07
N ALA A 77 -11.51 -9.65 -1.53
CA ALA A 77 -10.38 -9.10 -2.25
C ALA A 77 -10.90 -8.40 -3.52
N VAL A 78 -10.50 -7.14 -3.69
CA VAL A 78 -10.82 -6.33 -4.85
C VAL A 78 -9.78 -6.65 -5.92
N PRO A 79 -10.18 -7.08 -7.12
CA PRO A 79 -9.24 -7.29 -8.21
C PRO A 79 -8.42 -6.03 -8.43
N GLU A 80 -7.09 -6.17 -8.51
CA GLU A 80 -6.23 -5.04 -8.88
C GLU A 80 -6.77 -4.39 -10.17
N PRO A 81 -6.88 -3.06 -10.24
CA PRO A 81 -7.34 -2.40 -11.44
C PRO A 81 -6.47 -2.85 -12.61
N GLY A 82 -7.04 -3.48 -13.65
CA GLY A 82 -6.26 -4.03 -14.77
C GLY A 82 -5.30 -3.04 -15.46
N ALA A 83 -5.44 -1.74 -15.20
CA ALA A 83 -4.48 -0.70 -15.54
C ALA A 83 -3.07 -0.91 -14.95
N THR A 84 -2.90 -1.41 -13.71
CA THR A 84 -1.57 -1.74 -13.14
C THR A 84 -0.92 -2.91 -13.89
N PHE A 85 -1.70 -3.94 -14.20
CA PHE A 85 -1.22 -5.06 -15.03
C PHE A 85 -0.79 -4.59 -16.43
N LEU A 86 -1.60 -3.76 -17.08
CA LEU A 86 -1.28 -3.21 -18.41
C LEU A 86 -0.07 -2.26 -18.38
N ALA A 87 0.08 -1.46 -17.33
CA ALA A 87 1.27 -0.63 -17.13
C ALA A 87 2.53 -1.48 -16.96
N GLY A 88 2.45 -2.58 -16.19
CA GLY A 88 3.53 -3.55 -16.07
C GLY A 88 3.94 -4.17 -17.42
N VAL A 89 2.97 -4.67 -18.19
CA VAL A 89 3.21 -5.24 -19.53
C VAL A 89 3.80 -4.20 -20.51
N ALA A 90 3.27 -2.98 -20.51
CA ALA A 90 3.76 -1.90 -21.36
C ALA A 90 5.23 -1.55 -21.05
N THR A 91 5.61 -1.56 -19.77
CA THR A 91 6.99 -1.25 -19.33
C THR A 91 7.97 -2.34 -19.77
N VAL A 92 7.59 -3.62 -19.65
CA VAL A 92 8.39 -4.75 -20.14
C VAL A 92 8.58 -4.69 -21.65
N GLY A 93 7.51 -4.40 -22.40
CA GLY A 93 7.56 -4.25 -23.86
C GLY A 93 8.50 -3.12 -24.31
N LEU A 94 8.49 -1.99 -23.62
CA LEU A 94 9.37 -0.84 -23.89
C LEU A 94 10.85 -1.14 -23.64
N VAL A 95 11.17 -1.87 -22.56
CA VAL A 95 12.55 -2.31 -22.27
C VAL A 95 13.04 -3.31 -23.31
N ALA A 96 12.20 -4.26 -23.73
CA ALA A 96 12.55 -5.24 -24.76
C ALA A 96 12.83 -4.57 -26.12
N LEU A 97 12.06 -3.53 -26.48
CA LEU A 97 12.28 -2.74 -27.69
C LEU A 97 13.59 -1.92 -27.64
N ARG A 98 13.95 -1.39 -26.47
CA ARG A 98 15.21 -0.66 -26.29
C ARG A 98 16.44 -1.56 -26.38
N ARG A 99 16.35 -2.82 -25.95
CA ARG A 99 17.45 -3.80 -26.04
C ARG A 99 17.67 -4.37 -27.46
N ARG A 100 16.80 -4.06 -28.41
CA ARG A 100 16.90 -4.48 -29.83
C ARG A 100 17.42 -3.36 -30.75
N LYS A 101 17.76 -2.20 -30.21
CA LYS A 101 18.56 -1.17 -30.90
C LYS A 101 19.99 -1.23 -30.38
#